data_AF-A0A967N0M9-F1
#
_entry.id   AF-A0A967N0M9-F1
#
_cell.length_a   1.000
_cell.length_b   1.000
_cell.length_c   1.000
_cell.angle_alpha   90.00
_cell.angle_beta   90.00
_cell.angle_gamma   90.00
#
_symmetry.space_group_name_H-M   'P 1'
#
loop_
_entity.id
_entity.type
_entity.pdbx_description
1 polymer ?
#
loop_
_entity_poly.entity_id
_entity_poly.type
_entity_poly.pdbx_seq_one_letter_code
_entity_poly.pdbx_strand_id
1 'polypeptide(L)' 'CDTVIQGRFITGPFANLNNDQLVFLEVFVKNEGKITHMEKDLGLSYPTIRNRLHEIIRA' A
#
# COMPACT_ATOMS: atom_id res chain seq x y z
N CYS A 1 31.90 -3.74 19.26
CA CYS A 1 30.57 -4.13 19.76
C CYS A 1 29.88 -4.74 18.56
N ASP A 2 29.93 -6.07 18.48
CA ASP A 2 29.81 -6.82 17.24
C ASP A 2 28.56 -7.69 17.31
N THR A 3 27.40 -7.04 17.26
CA THR A 3 26.11 -7.74 17.27
C THR A 3 25.73 -8.09 15.84
N VAL A 4 25.72 -9.40 15.55
CA VAL A 4 25.23 -9.93 14.27
C VAL A 4 23.85 -10.51 14.50
N ILE A 5 22.86 -9.99 13.76
CA ILE A 5 21.49 -10.52 13.76
C ILE A 5 21.41 -11.58 12.66
N GLN A 6 21.16 -12.83 13.05
CA GLN A 6 21.00 -13.97 12.12
C GLN A 6 19.60 -14.58 12.27
N GLY A 7 18.93 -14.84 11.14
CA GLY A 7 17.62 -15.46 11.09
C GLY A 7 17.13 -15.66 9.65
N ARG A 8 16.14 -16.53 9.45
CA ARG A 8 15.38 -16.58 8.19
C ARG A 8 14.24 -15.58 8.29
N PHE A 9 14.39 -14.46 7.60
CA PHE A 9 13.32 -13.48 7.47
C PHE A 9 12.41 -13.90 6.33
N ILE A 10 11.12 -13.99 6.63
CA ILE A 10 10.10 -14.17 5.61
C ILE A 10 9.47 -12.79 5.41
N THR A 11 9.61 -12.27 4.19
CA THR A 11 8.99 -11.02 3.81
C THR A 11 7.47 -11.23 3.68
N GLY A 12 6.68 -10.33 4.28
CA GLY A 12 5.22 -10.39 4.18
C GLY A 12 4.71 -10.13 2.75
N PRO A 13 3.41 -10.36 2.50
CA PRO A 13 2.81 -10.21 1.16
C PRO A 13 3.00 -8.84 0.51
N PHE A 14 3.22 -7.80 1.31
CA PHE A 14 3.37 -6.41 0.86
C PHE A 14 4.82 -5.91 0.93
N ALA A 15 5.79 -6.79 1.14
CA ALA A 15 7.18 -6.38 1.35
C ALA A 15 7.86 -5.78 0.10
N ASN A 16 7.30 -6.05 -1.09
CA ASN A 16 7.78 -5.46 -2.35
C ASN A 16 7.17 -4.09 -2.64
N LEU A 17 6.17 -3.65 -1.86
CA LEU A 17 5.54 -2.36 -2.06
C LEU A 17 6.47 -1.24 -1.62
N ASN A 18 6.52 -0.18 -2.43
CA ASN A 18 7.18 1.05 -2.03
C ASN A 18 6.33 1.82 -1.00
N ASN A 19 6.90 2.86 -0.38
CA ASN A 19 6.20 3.63 0.66
C ASN A 19 4.89 4.25 0.17
N ASP A 20 4.84 4.77 -1.06
CA ASP A 20 3.61 5.39 -1.58
C ASP A 20 2.49 4.36 -1.77
N GLN A 21 2.85 3.15 -2.18
CA GLN A 21 1.94 2.02 -2.30
C GLN A 21 1.44 1.54 -0.93
N LEU A 22 2.31 1.50 0.08
CA LEU A 22 1.93 1.16 1.46
C LEU A 22 0.97 2.21 2.05
N VAL A 23 1.27 3.49 1.89
CA VAL A 23 0.38 4.59 2.32
C VAL A 23 -0.97 4.51 1.62
N PHE A 24 -0.98 4.22 0.32
CA PHE A 24 -2.24 4.02 -0.40
C PHE A 24 -3.03 2.84 0.18
N LEU A 25 -2.37 1.72 0.52
CA LEU A 25 -3.00 0.54 1.11
C LEU A 25 -3.61 0.86 2.48
N GLU A 26 -2.93 1.65 3.31
CA GLU A 26 -3.46 2.12 4.59
C GLU A 26 -4.75 2.92 4.41
N VAL A 27 -4.77 3.87 3.46
CA VAL A 27 -5.97 4.65 3.14
C VAL A 27 -7.07 3.75 2.57
N PHE A 28 -6.72 2.76 1.76
CA PHE A 28 -7.67 1.80 1.22
C PHE A 28 -8.36 1.00 2.33
N VAL A 29 -7.60 0.49 3.30
CA VAL A 29 -8.13 -0.25 4.46
C VAL A 29 -8.97 0.67 5.35
N LYS A 30 -8.50 1.89 5.64
CA LYS A 30 -9.25 2.91 6.40
C LYS A 30 -10.62 3.19 5.79
N ASN A 31 -10.71 3.16 4.46
CA ASN A 31 -11.94 3.41 3.72
C ASN A 31 -12.74 2.13 3.39
N GLU A 32 -12.40 0.98 3.99
CA GLU A 32 -13.05 -0.32 3.76
C GLU A 32 -13.06 -0.72 2.26
N GLY A 33 -12.07 -0.26 1.49
CA GLY A 33 -11.99 -0.48 0.05
C GLY A 33 -13.00 0.32 -0.79
N LYS A 34 -13.76 1.25 -0.19
CA LYS A 34 -14.71 2.10 -0.91
C LYS A 34 -13.98 3.22 -1.66
N ILE A 35 -13.76 3.02 -2.96
CA ILE A 35 -13.06 4.00 -3.81
C ILE A 35 -13.72 5.39 -3.75
N THR A 36 -15.05 5.46 -3.68
CA THR A 36 -15.79 6.73 -3.57
C THR A 36 -15.47 7.51 -2.29
N HIS A 37 -15.12 6.83 -1.20
CA HIS A 37 -14.67 7.48 0.03
C HIS A 37 -13.21 7.92 -0.09
N MET A 38 -12.37 7.11 -0.73
CA MET A 38 -10.99 7.48 -1.02
C MET A 38 -10.88 8.70 -1.93
N GLU A 39 -11.81 8.91 -2.88
CA GLU A 39 -11.85 10.12 -3.70
C GLU A 39 -11.95 11.39 -2.84
N LYS A 40 -12.77 11.33 -1.77
CA LYS A 40 -12.92 12.45 -0.82
C LYS A 40 -11.70 12.61 0.07
N ASP A 41 -11.17 11.50 0.58
CA ASP A 41 -10.04 11.48 1.52
C ASP A 41 -8.72 11.92 0.85
N LEU A 42 -8.49 11.50 -0.40
CA LEU A 42 -7.26 11.78 -1.15
C LEU A 42 -7.37 12.99 -2.09
N GLY A 43 -8.58 13.50 -2.35
CA GLY A 43 -8.81 14.57 -3.33
C GLY A 43 -8.43 14.18 -4.77
N LEU A 44 -8.44 12.87 -5.07
CA LEU A 44 -8.07 12.32 -6.37
C LEU A 44 -9.31 11.85 -7.13
N SER A 45 -9.24 11.93 -8.45
CA SER A 45 -10.29 11.38 -9.31
C SER A 45 -10.35 9.85 -9.25
N TYR A 46 -11.54 9.27 -9.42
CA TYR A 46 -11.75 7.83 -9.50
C TYR A 46 -10.75 7.09 -10.42
N PRO A 47 -10.47 7.54 -11.66
CA PRO A 47 -9.50 6.87 -12.53
C PRO A 47 -8.08 6.85 -11.93
N THR A 48 -7.67 7.91 -11.25
CA THR A 48 -6.36 7.99 -10.59
C THR A 48 -6.24 6.96 -9.46
N ILE A 49 -7.27 6.87 -8.61
CA ILE A 49 -7.28 5.90 -7.49
C ILE A 49 -7.30 4.48 -8.02
N ARG A 50 -8.11 4.21 -9.06
CA ARG A 50 -8.16 2.90 -9.71
C ARG A 50 -6.82 2.50 -10.31
N ASN A 51 -6.11 3.43 -10.95
CA ASN A 51 -4.78 3.17 -11.50
C ASN A 51 -3.78 2.82 -10.41
N ARG A 52 -3.75 3.57 -9.29
CA ARG A 52 -2.89 3.26 -8.14
C ARG A 52 -3.18 1.90 -7.52
N LEU A 53 -4.47 1.53 -7.41
CA LEU A 53 -4.85 0.19 -6.95
C LEU A 53 -4.33 -0.91 -7.91
N HIS A 54 -4.43 -0.70 -9.21
CA HIS A 54 -3.88 -1.63 -10.20
C HIS A 54 -2.35 -1.74 -10.13
N GLU A 55 -1.64 -0.65 -9.84
CA GLU A 55 -0.19 -0.70 -9.65
C GLU A 55 0.20 -1.58 -8.45
N ILE A 56 -0.56 -1.51 -7.35
CA ILE A 56 -0.34 -2.36 -6.16
C ILE A 56 -0.64 -3.83 -6.46
N ILE A 57 -1.72 -4.11 -7.20
CA ILE A 57 -2.10 -5.48 -7.58
C ILE A 57 -1.03 -6.15 -8.48
N ARG A 58 -0.24 -5.35 -9.21
CA ARG A 58 0.78 -5.83 -10.15
C ARG A 58 2.19 -5.86 -9.57
N ALA A 59 2.41 -5.26 -8.41
CA ALA A 59 3.70 -5.21 -7.72
C ALA A 59 4.00 -6.53 -6.99
#